data_AF-A0A4R4B246-F1
#
_entry.id   AF-A0A4R4B246-F1
#
_cell.length_a   1.000
_cell.length_b   1.000
_cell.length_c   1.000
_cell.angle_alpha   90.00
_cell.angle_beta   90.00
_cell.angle_gamma   90.00
#
_symmetry.space_group_name_H-M   'P 1'
#
loop_
_entity.id
_entity.type
_entity.pdbx_description
1 polymer ?
#
loop_
_entity_poly.entity_id
_entity_poly.type
_entity_poly.pdbx_seq_one_letter_code
_entity_poly.pdbx_strand_id
1 'polypeptide(L)'
;MDAFKTYLSENVSWTEAAGFPYAGTYVGPDEVVKNVHERLGTEWDNYSAKDEIYAFNNNTVIVYGKYSGTYKVTGKSFIADFCHLYEFDENDKVKKFIQIVDSATVNEVLS
;
A
#
# COMPACT_ATOMS: atom_id res chain seq x y z
N MET A 1 -12.63 -7.57 0.47
CA MET A 1 -11.65 -7.16 1.50
C MET A 1 -11.47 -8.21 2.58
N ASP A 2 -12.47 -9.04 2.88
CA ASP A 2 -12.35 -10.09 3.91
C ASP A 2 -11.23 -11.10 3.63
N ALA A 3 -11.09 -11.56 2.38
CA ALA A 3 -9.99 -12.45 1.99
C ALA A 3 -8.61 -11.79 2.10
N PHE A 4 -8.50 -10.46 1.99
CA PHE A 4 -7.22 -9.77 2.19
C PHE A 4 -6.82 -9.80 3.67
N LYS A 5 -7.78 -9.57 4.58
CA LYS A 5 -7.55 -9.57 6.03
C LYS A 5 -6.98 -10.91 6.53
N THR A 6 -7.29 -12.04 5.89
CA THR A 6 -6.79 -13.35 6.33
C THR A 6 -5.28 -13.54 6.15
N TYR A 7 -4.64 -12.75 5.29
CA TYR A 7 -3.18 -12.74 5.10
C TYR A 7 -2.44 -11.85 6.10
N LEU A 8 -3.16 -11.10 6.93
CA LEU A 8 -2.60 -10.17 7.89
C LEU A 8 -2.61 -10.78 9.29
N SER A 9 -1.55 -10.53 10.05
CA SER A 9 -1.51 -10.84 11.47
C SER A 9 -2.52 -9.97 12.24
N GLU A 10 -3.03 -10.47 13.37
CA GLU A 10 -4.06 -9.75 14.14
C GLU A 10 -3.58 -8.38 14.63
N ASN A 11 -2.28 -8.25 14.87
CA ASN A 11 -1.59 -7.03 15.30
C ASN A 11 -0.67 -6.44 14.21
N VAL A 12 -0.98 -6.67 12.92
CA VAL A 12 -0.20 -6.13 11.81
C VAL A 12 0.04 -4.63 11.98
N SER A 13 1.28 -4.17 11.81
CA SER A 13 1.65 -2.76 11.79
C SER A 13 1.90 -2.31 10.35
N TRP A 14 1.02 -1.49 9.80
CA TRP A 14 1.03 -1.06 8.41
C TRP A 14 1.34 0.42 8.29
N THR A 15 2.47 0.79 7.69
CA THR A 15 2.89 2.20 7.56
C THR A 15 2.83 2.65 6.11
N GLU A 16 1.91 3.57 5.82
CA GLU A 16 1.88 4.33 4.57
C GLU A 16 2.87 5.50 4.67
N ALA A 17 3.55 5.82 3.56
CA ALA A 17 4.60 6.83 3.54
C ALA A 17 4.06 8.21 3.97
N ALA A 18 4.87 8.98 4.72
CA ALA A 18 4.44 10.28 5.27
C ALA A 18 4.01 11.31 4.21
N GLY A 19 4.54 11.20 2.99
CA GLY A 19 4.16 12.04 1.85
C GLY A 19 2.98 11.52 1.04
N PHE A 20 2.55 10.27 1.25
CA PHE A 20 1.44 9.67 0.53
C PHE A 20 0.09 10.17 1.11
N PRO A 21 -1.01 10.24 0.34
CA PRO A 21 -2.26 10.85 0.79
C PRO A 21 -2.91 10.16 2.00
N TYR A 22 -2.50 8.92 2.27
CA TYR A 22 -3.00 8.08 3.37
C TYR A 22 -1.96 7.85 4.47
N ALA A 23 -0.96 8.73 4.55
CA ALA A 23 0.11 8.72 5.54
C ALA A 23 -0.37 8.34 6.95
N GLY A 24 0.35 7.42 7.58
CA GLY A 24 0.05 6.96 8.93
C GLY A 24 0.54 5.54 9.18
N THR A 25 0.52 5.14 10.45
CA THR A 25 0.70 3.75 10.85
C THR A 25 -0.61 3.23 11.43
N TYR A 26 -1.14 2.17 10.81
CA TYR A 26 -2.39 1.53 11.17
C TYR A 26 -2.12 0.16 11.79
N VAL A 27 -2.81 -0.15 12.89
CA VAL A 27 -2.61 -1.41 13.62
C VAL A 27 -3.87 -2.27 13.51
N GLY A 28 -3.69 -3.50 13.01
CA GLY A 28 -4.74 -4.49 12.86
C GLY A 28 -5.45 -4.45 11.49
N PRO A 29 -5.99 -5.58 11.01
CA PRO A 29 -6.52 -5.70 9.63
C PRO A 29 -7.65 -4.73 9.29
N ASP A 30 -8.50 -4.39 10.26
CA ASP A 30 -9.64 -3.49 10.03
C ASP A 30 -9.18 -2.04 9.79
N GLU A 31 -8.20 -1.57 10.55
CA GLU A 31 -7.64 -0.22 10.36
C GLU A 31 -6.90 -0.11 9.03
N VAL A 32 -6.22 -1.17 8.58
CA VAL A 32 -5.57 -1.20 7.26
C VAL A 32 -6.58 -1.11 6.12
N VAL A 33 -7.67 -1.88 6.19
CA VAL A 33 -8.70 -1.86 5.15
C VAL A 33 -9.39 -0.51 5.08
N LYS A 34 -9.86 -0.01 6.23
CA LYS A 34 -10.61 1.24 6.33
C LYS A 34 -9.80 2.45 5.88
N ASN A 35 -8.57 2.60 6.36
CA ASN A 35 -7.80 3.83 6.15
C ASN A 35 -6.95 3.83 4.87
N VAL A 36 -6.76 2.67 4.23
CA VAL A 36 -5.94 2.55 3.01
C VAL A 36 -6.75 1.98 1.86
N HIS A 37 -7.18 0.71 1.95
CA HIS A 37 -7.70 -0.01 0.79
C HIS A 37 -9.09 0.45 0.35
N GLU A 38 -9.97 0.78 1.30
CA GLU A 38 -11.28 1.36 0.98
C GLU A 38 -11.12 2.72 0.30
N ARG A 39 -10.25 3.58 0.84
CA ARG A 39 -9.97 4.90 0.26
C ARG A 39 -9.40 4.81 -1.15
N LEU A 40 -8.44 3.91 -1.37
CA LEU A 40 -7.92 3.60 -2.71
C LEU A 40 -9.04 3.20 -3.67
N GLY A 41 -9.93 2.30 -3.27
CA GLY A 41 -11.04 1.83 -4.10
C GLY A 41 -12.13 2.90 -4.36
N THR A 42 -12.32 3.84 -3.42
CA THR A 42 -13.35 4.87 -3.54
C THR A 42 -12.87 6.14 -4.22
N GLU A 43 -11.62 6.56 -4.02
CA GLU A 43 -11.11 7.87 -4.45
C GLU A 43 -10.43 7.83 -5.84
N TRP A 44 -10.05 6.64 -6.32
CA TRP A 44 -9.31 6.47 -7.58
C TRP A 44 -10.06 5.56 -8.56
N ASP A 45 -9.90 5.83 -9.85
CA ASP A 45 -10.29 4.91 -10.92
C ASP A 45 -9.07 4.08 -11.35
N ASN A 46 -9.29 2.77 -11.50
CA ASN A 46 -8.28 1.80 -11.96
C ASN A 46 -6.95 1.86 -11.18
N TYR A 47 -7.01 2.12 -9.86
CA TYR A 47 -5.81 2.09 -9.04
C TYR A 47 -5.16 0.71 -9.11
N SER A 48 -3.87 0.66 -9.42
CA SER A 48 -3.11 -0.58 -9.60
C SER A 48 -1.77 -0.47 -8.92
N ALA A 49 -1.36 -1.56 -8.26
CA ALA A 49 -0.01 -1.77 -7.72
C ALA A 49 0.60 -2.93 -8.49
N LYS A 50 1.34 -2.65 -9.56
CA LYS A 50 1.95 -3.67 -10.40
C LYS A 50 3.35 -3.97 -9.92
N ASP A 51 3.57 -5.18 -9.43
CA ASP A 51 4.86 -5.72 -9.05
C ASP A 51 5.77 -5.96 -10.26
N GLU A 52 7.07 -5.79 -10.07
CA GLU A 52 8.10 -6.06 -11.09
C GLU A 52 9.24 -6.93 -10.53
N ILE A 53 9.68 -6.66 -9.30
CA ILE A 53 10.83 -7.35 -8.69
C ILE A 53 10.48 -7.75 -7.27
N TYR A 54 10.86 -8.99 -6.92
CA TYR A 54 10.83 -9.49 -5.55
C TYR A 54 12.25 -9.77 -5.06
N ALA A 55 12.57 -9.29 -3.87
CA ALA A 55 13.78 -9.64 -3.14
C ALA A 55 13.41 -10.23 -1.77
N PHE A 56 14.14 -11.25 -1.35
CA PHE A 56 13.86 -12.00 -0.13
C PHE A 56 15.03 -11.88 0.85
N ASN A 57 14.71 -11.66 2.12
CA ASN A 57 15.68 -11.66 3.22
C ASN A 57 15.04 -12.25 4.47
N ASN A 58 15.34 -13.50 4.79
CA ASN A 58 14.70 -14.25 5.87
C ASN A 58 13.16 -14.23 5.75
N ASN A 59 12.47 -13.71 6.77
CA ASN A 59 11.02 -13.53 6.81
C ASN A 59 10.55 -12.19 6.21
N THR A 60 11.40 -11.50 5.44
CA THR A 60 11.08 -10.23 4.79
C THR A 60 11.04 -10.40 3.28
N VAL A 61 10.01 -9.80 2.65
CA VAL A 61 9.87 -9.68 1.20
C VAL A 61 9.84 -8.20 0.84
N ILE A 62 10.71 -7.81 -0.09
CA ILE A 62 10.72 -6.47 -0.67
C ILE A 62 10.18 -6.57 -2.09
N VAL A 63 9.16 -5.79 -2.40
CA VAL A 63 8.52 -5.75 -3.73
C VAL A 63 8.75 -4.38 -4.32
N TYR A 64 9.44 -4.31 -5.45
CA TYR A 64 9.50 -3.09 -6.27
C TYR A 64 8.48 -3.19 -7.40
N GLY A 65 7.85 -2.06 -7.72
CA GLY A 65 6.85 -2.00 -8.77
C GLY A 65 6.41 -0.58 -9.10
N LYS A 66 5.31 -0.49 -9.86
CA LYS A 66 4.70 0.77 -10.28
C LYS A 66 3.25 0.85 -9.85
N TYR A 67 2.91 1.95 -9.21
CA TYR A 67 1.54 2.36 -9.05
C TYR A 67 1.04 3.07 -10.31
N SER A 68 -0.25 2.96 -10.56
CA SER A 68 -0.97 3.83 -11.48
C SER A 68 -2.41 4.03 -11.02
N GLY A 69 -3.04 5.08 -11.51
CA GLY A 69 -4.45 5.35 -11.25
C GLY A 69 -4.85 6.75 -11.72
N THR A 70 -6.16 7.00 -11.75
CA THR A 70 -6.73 8.32 -12.04
C THR A 70 -7.47 8.83 -10.80
N TYR A 71 -7.12 10.03 -10.32
CA TYR A 71 -7.83 10.60 -9.18
C TYR A 71 -9.20 11.10 -9.62
N LYS A 72 -10.27 10.59 -9.02
CA LYS A 72 -11.64 10.83 -9.50
C LYS A 72 -12.03 12.31 -9.50
N VAL A 73 -11.56 13.07 -8.52
CA VAL A 73 -11.91 14.48 -8.34
C VAL A 73 -11.32 15.35 -9.44
N THR A 74 -10.06 15.13 -9.81
CA THR A 74 -9.35 15.96 -10.79
C THR A 74 -9.36 15.37 -12.20
N GLY A 75 -9.63 14.08 -12.34
CA GLY A 75 -9.52 13.32 -13.59
C GLY A 75 -8.08 13.12 -14.06
N LYS A 76 -7.07 13.45 -13.25
CA LYS A 76 -5.65 13.34 -13.59
C LYS A 76 -5.10 11.95 -13.26
N SER A 77 -4.22 11.43 -14.10
CA SER A 77 -3.59 10.12 -13.92
C SER A 77 -2.12 10.23 -13.57
N PHE A 78 -1.62 9.26 -12.80
CA PHE A 78 -0.21 9.18 -12.42
C PHE A 78 0.39 7.79 -12.70
N ILE A 79 1.71 7.73 -12.74
CA ILE A 79 2.51 6.51 -12.58
C ILE A 79 3.62 6.83 -11.60
N ALA A 80 3.75 6.06 -10.51
CA ALA A 80 4.78 6.27 -9.50
C ALA A 80 5.49 4.98 -9.14
N ASP A 81 6.80 5.03 -8.96
CA ASP A 81 7.57 3.90 -8.45
C ASP A 81 7.27 3.67 -6.97
N PHE A 82 7.22 2.41 -6.56
CA PHE A 82 7.11 2.02 -5.17
C PHE A 82 8.06 0.86 -4.81
N CYS A 83 8.42 0.82 -3.53
CA CYS A 83 8.90 -0.38 -2.86
C CYS A 83 8.00 -0.66 -1.64
N HIS A 84 7.56 -1.90 -1.51
CA HIS A 84 6.91 -2.41 -0.30
C HIS A 84 7.85 -3.31 0.46
N LEU A 85 7.96 -3.11 1.76
CA LEU A 85 8.62 -4.06 2.66
C LEU A 85 7.55 -4.77 3.47
N TYR A 86 7.44 -6.08 3.27
CA TYR A 86 6.60 -6.97 4.06
C TYR A 86 7.47 -7.81 5.00
N GLU A 87 7.11 -7.86 6.27
CA GLU A 87 7.67 -8.82 7.23
C GLU A 87 6.58 -9.79 7.67
N PHE A 88 6.90 -11.09 7.65
CA PHE A 88 5.98 -12.18 7.97
C PHE A 88 6.23 -12.73 9.37
N ASP A 89 5.17 -13.18 10.04
CA ASP A 89 5.21 -13.92 11.30
C ASP A 89 5.36 -15.43 11.08
N GLU A 90 5.44 -16.20 12.17
CA GLU A 90 5.59 -17.65 12.16
C GLU A 90 4.40 -18.42 11.56
N ASN A 91 3.26 -17.77 11.35
CA ASN A 91 2.07 -18.34 10.72
C ASN A 91 1.93 -17.92 9.25
N ASP A 92 3.02 -17.44 8.63
CA ASP A 92 3.08 -16.92 7.27
C ASP A 92 2.14 -15.73 7.00
N LYS A 93 1.80 -14.96 8.03
CA LYS A 93 0.98 -13.74 7.90
C LYS A 93 1.82 -12.49 7.93
N VAL A 94 1.40 -11.44 7.22
CA VAL A 94 2.06 -10.15 7.25
C VAL A 94 1.87 -9.52 8.63
N LYS A 95 2.95 -9.34 9.38
CA LYS A 95 2.96 -8.64 10.67
C LYS A 95 3.44 -7.19 10.56
N LYS A 96 4.17 -6.84 9.50
CA LYS A 96 4.63 -5.47 9.25
C LYS A 96 4.64 -5.14 7.77
N PHE A 97 4.24 -3.91 7.47
CA PHE A 97 4.31 -3.32 6.15
C PHE A 97 4.89 -1.90 6.22
N ILE A 98 5.77 -1.56 5.29
CA ILE A 98 6.24 -0.19 5.06
C ILE A 98 6.14 0.11 3.57
N GLN A 99 5.49 1.21 3.23
CA GLN A 99 5.49 1.80 1.89
C GLN A 99 6.65 2.76 1.72
N ILE A 100 7.35 2.63 0.60
CA ILE A 100 8.26 3.63 0.05
C ILE A 100 7.71 3.94 -1.33
N VAL A 101 7.45 5.21 -1.63
CA VAL A 101 6.79 5.60 -2.88
C VAL A 101 7.25 6.97 -3.32
N ASP A 102 7.31 7.21 -4.62
CA ASP A 102 7.40 8.55 -5.18
C ASP A 102 6.09 9.32 -4.96
N SER A 103 5.91 9.82 -3.73
CA SER A 103 4.69 10.52 -3.34
C SER A 103 4.52 11.87 -4.03
N ALA A 104 5.59 12.47 -4.57
CA ALA A 104 5.48 13.76 -5.26
C ALA A 104 4.60 13.62 -6.51
N THR A 105 4.85 12.57 -7.31
CA THR A 105 4.06 12.26 -8.50
C THR A 105 2.60 11.94 -8.18
N VAL A 106 2.33 11.28 -7.05
CA VAL A 106 0.95 11.03 -6.59
C VAL A 106 0.26 12.33 -6.19
N ASN A 107 0.95 13.21 -5.47
CA ASN A 107 0.36 14.45 -4.96
C ASN A 107 0.07 15.46 -6.09
N GLU A 108 0.85 15.45 -7.18
CA GLU A 108 0.64 16.35 -8.33
C GLU A 108 -0.74 16.19 -8.95
N VAL A 109 -1.31 14.97 -8.92
CA VAL A 109 -2.61 14.70 -9.54
C VAL A 109 -3.80 14.99 -8.63
N LEU A 110 -3.57 15.32 -7.35
CA LEU A 110 -4.64 15.62 -6.39
C LEU A 110 -5.21 17.03 -6.51
N SER A 111 -4.50 17.95 -7.16
CA SER A 111 -4.89 19.35 -7.37
C SER A 111 -5.10 19.68 -8.83
#